data_AF-A0A0S7ZP30-F1
#
_entry.id   AF-A0A0S7ZP30-F1
#
_cell.length_a   1.000
_cell.length_b   1.000
_cell.length_c   1.000
_cell.angle_alpha   90.00
_cell.angle_beta   90.00
_cell.angle_gamma   90.00
#
_symmetry.space_group_name_H-M   'P 1'
#
loop_
_entity.id
_entity.type
_entity.pdbx_description
1 polymer ?
#
loop_
_entity_poly.entity_id
_entity_poly.type
_entity_poly.pdbx_seq_one_letter_code
_entity_poly.pdbx_strand_id
1 'polypeptide(L)'
;LINIKDYFWFKQGVSLSIPDSAKPGLFARMRRLVNSDNTLAMVLAAVGLAAFANMYEFLCTAGFPMVFTRILTLNELSPTAYYLYLLFYNVIYIVPLLLIVIVFATTLGAKKLQERQGKILKLLSGMMMLCLGLTLLLEPNWLNNAGIAIILLAVALLATYLTTILERRLISRYSAK
;
A
#
# COMPACT_ATOMS: atom_id res chain seq x y z
N LEU A 1 8.22 -2.24 10.89
CA LEU A 1 9.10 -3.30 11.46
C LEU A 1 8.43 -4.67 11.58
N ILE A 2 7.21 -4.76 12.14
CA ILE A 2 6.47 -6.03 12.27
C ILE A 2 6.32 -6.76 10.93
N ASN A 3 6.08 -6.03 9.82
CA ASN A 3 5.98 -6.62 8.48
C ASN A 3 7.28 -7.30 7.99
N ILE A 4 8.46 -6.79 8.39
CA ILE A 4 9.76 -7.41 8.07
C ILE A 4 9.92 -8.68 8.92
N LYS A 5 9.61 -8.62 10.21
CA LYS A 5 9.63 -9.78 11.12
C LYS A 5 8.73 -10.91 10.61
N ASP A 6 7.53 -10.56 10.15
CA ASP A 6 6.54 -11.49 9.60
C ASP A 6 7.02 -12.22 8.33
N TYR A 7 7.95 -11.63 7.58
CA TYR A 7 8.55 -12.29 6.42
C TYR A 7 9.39 -13.50 6.85
N PHE A 8 10.27 -13.30 7.83
CA PHE A 8 11.21 -14.33 8.31
C PHE A 8 10.55 -15.32 9.29
N TRP A 9 9.73 -14.82 10.22
CA TRP A 9 9.03 -15.63 11.24
C TRP A 9 7.52 -15.50 11.08
N PHE A 10 7.01 -16.08 9.99
CA PHE A 10 5.60 -15.98 9.63
C PHE A 10 4.70 -16.52 10.74
N LYS A 11 3.75 -15.69 11.19
CA LYS A 11 2.74 -15.99 12.23
C LYS A 11 3.28 -16.40 13.61
N GLN A 12 4.58 -16.27 13.88
CA GLN A 12 5.11 -16.51 15.22
C GLN A 12 5.03 -15.22 16.05
N GLY A 13 4.31 -15.21 17.17
CA GLY A 13 4.12 -14.02 18.01
C GLY A 13 3.21 -12.96 17.38
N VAL A 14 3.53 -11.67 17.53
CA VAL A 14 2.74 -10.57 16.95
C VAL A 14 2.87 -10.57 15.43
N SER A 15 1.76 -10.78 14.73
CA SER A 15 1.67 -10.77 13.27
C SER A 15 0.44 -9.99 12.81
N LEU A 16 0.59 -9.15 11.79
CA LEU A 16 -0.52 -8.47 11.12
C LEU A 16 -1.14 -9.38 10.05
N SER A 17 -1.25 -10.67 10.35
CA SER A 17 -1.94 -11.66 9.51
C SER A 17 -3.28 -12.00 10.14
N ILE A 18 -4.29 -12.25 9.32
CA ILE A 18 -5.57 -12.76 9.83
C ILE A 18 -5.31 -14.14 10.50
N PRO A 19 -5.67 -14.32 11.78
CA PRO A 19 -5.49 -15.58 12.48
C PRO A 19 -6.23 -16.72 11.78
N ASP A 20 -5.67 -17.93 11.78
CA ASP A 20 -6.29 -19.07 11.09
C ASP A 20 -7.64 -19.47 11.69
N SER A 21 -7.86 -19.23 12.99
CA SER A 21 -9.14 -19.42 13.67
C SER A 21 -10.23 -18.45 13.20
N ALA A 22 -9.86 -17.22 12.82
CA ALA A 22 -10.81 -16.18 12.41
C ALA A 22 -11.13 -16.21 10.91
N LYS A 23 -10.26 -16.81 10.08
CA LYS A 23 -10.41 -16.87 8.63
C LYS A 23 -11.76 -17.47 8.19
N PRO A 24 -12.17 -18.68 8.63
CA PRO A 24 -13.41 -19.29 8.14
C PRO A 24 -14.65 -18.44 8.44
N GLY A 25 -14.72 -17.86 9.65
CA GLY A 25 -15.82 -16.98 10.05
C GLY A 25 -15.88 -15.70 9.24
N LEU A 26 -14.72 -15.09 8.92
CA LEU A 26 -14.66 -13.90 8.07
C LEU A 26 -15.13 -14.21 6.64
N PHE A 27 -14.62 -15.29 6.02
CA PHE A 27 -15.02 -15.70 4.68
C PHE A 27 -16.51 -16.05 4.60
N ALA A 28 -17.06 -16.70 5.64
CA ALA A 28 -18.50 -16.98 5.72
C ALA A 28 -19.34 -15.69 5.75
N ARG A 29 -18.95 -14.69 6.56
CA ARG A 29 -19.62 -13.38 6.62
C ARG A 29 -19.54 -12.63 5.29
N MET A 30 -18.36 -12.60 4.66
CA MET A 30 -18.17 -11.98 3.34
C MET A 30 -19.06 -12.64 2.30
N ARG A 31 -19.11 -13.99 2.26
CA ARG A 31 -19.95 -14.71 1.31
C ARG A 31 -21.45 -14.49 1.56
N ARG A 32 -21.87 -14.39 2.83
CA ARG A 32 -23.25 -14.06 3.18
C ARG A 32 -23.65 -12.66 2.73
N LEU A 33 -22.74 -11.68 2.84
CA LEU A 33 -22.98 -10.31 2.36
C LEU A 33 -23.13 -10.28 0.83
N VAL A 34 -22.23 -10.93 0.09
CA VAL A 34 -22.26 -10.99 -1.38
C VAL A 34 -23.49 -11.76 -1.89
N ASN A 35 -23.90 -12.81 -1.19
CA ASN A 35 -25.08 -13.62 -1.55
C ASN A 35 -26.38 -13.09 -0.94
N SER A 36 -26.37 -11.95 -0.25
CA SER A 36 -27.60 -11.39 0.31
C SER A 36 -28.36 -10.62 -0.76
N ASP A 37 -29.69 -10.76 -0.79
CA ASP A 37 -30.56 -9.99 -1.70
C ASP A 37 -30.63 -8.49 -1.34
N ASN A 38 -29.93 -8.07 -0.27
CA ASN A 38 -29.94 -6.69 0.19
C ASN A 38 -28.79 -5.89 -0.44
N THR A 39 -29.09 -5.29 -1.59
CA THR A 39 -28.16 -4.42 -2.33
C THR A 39 -27.68 -3.22 -1.51
N LEU A 40 -28.51 -2.66 -0.63
CA LEU A 40 -28.14 -1.54 0.23
C LEU A 40 -27.04 -1.95 1.23
N ALA A 41 -27.16 -3.14 1.84
CA ALA A 41 -26.14 -3.65 2.75
C ALA A 41 -24.78 -3.87 2.05
N MET A 42 -24.79 -4.34 0.80
CA MET A 42 -23.58 -4.48 0.00
C MET A 42 -22.93 -3.14 -0.33
N VAL A 43 -23.72 -2.13 -0.73
CA VAL A 43 -23.23 -0.78 -1.03
C VAL A 43 -22.62 -0.15 0.22
N LEU A 44 -23.29 -0.23 1.37
CA LEU A 44 -22.77 0.31 2.63
C LEU A 44 -21.46 -0.37 3.05
N ALA A 45 -21.36 -1.70 2.89
CA ALA A 45 -20.12 -2.42 3.18
C ALA A 45 -18.97 -2.02 2.24
N ALA A 46 -19.26 -1.85 0.94
CA ALA A 46 -18.29 -1.40 -0.05
C ALA A 46 -17.81 0.04 0.22
N VAL A 47 -18.73 0.96 0.52
CA VAL A 47 -18.42 2.35 0.89
C VAL A 47 -17.59 2.39 2.16
N GLY A 48 -17.95 1.60 3.18
CA GLY A 48 -17.16 1.49 4.40
C GLY A 48 -15.73 1.02 4.13
N LEU A 49 -15.56 -0.06 3.37
CA LEU A 49 -14.23 -0.57 3.01
C LEU A 49 -13.43 0.46 2.21
N ALA A 50 -14.07 1.14 1.26
CA ALA A 50 -13.45 2.20 0.47
C ALA A 50 -13.01 3.37 1.36
N ALA A 51 -13.84 3.82 2.31
CA ALA A 51 -13.49 4.90 3.23
C ALA A 51 -12.27 4.55 4.09
N PHE A 52 -12.22 3.32 4.65
CA PHE A 52 -11.06 2.86 5.43
C PHE A 52 -9.78 2.78 4.59
N ALA A 53 -9.87 2.26 3.36
CA ALA A 53 -8.73 2.16 2.46
C ALA A 53 -8.16 3.54 2.10
N ASN A 54 -9.04 4.49 1.74
CA ASN A 54 -8.65 5.85 1.40
C ASN A 54 -8.09 6.62 2.61
N MET A 55 -8.63 6.40 3.82
CA MET A 55 -8.09 7.01 5.04
C MET A 55 -6.64 6.58 5.27
N TYR A 56 -6.35 5.28 5.10
CA TYR A 56 -4.99 4.77 5.24
C TYR A 56 -4.05 5.30 4.16
N GLU A 57 -4.52 5.33 2.90
CA GLU A 57 -3.77 5.87 1.78
C GLU A 57 -3.42 7.35 2.01
N PHE A 58 -4.40 8.16 2.43
CA PHE A 58 -4.22 9.56 2.73
C PHE A 58 -3.13 9.79 3.78
N LEU A 59 -3.12 9.02 4.87
CA LEU A 59 -2.07 9.12 5.90
C LEU A 59 -0.67 8.81 5.35
N CYS A 60 -0.56 7.93 4.36
CA CYS A 60 0.70 7.57 3.73
C CYS A 60 1.16 8.55 2.65
N THR A 61 0.27 9.35 2.07
CA THR A 61 0.57 10.27 0.95
C THR A 61 0.33 11.75 1.28
N ALA A 62 -0.16 12.08 2.48
CA ALA A 62 -0.52 13.44 2.91
C ALA A 62 0.59 14.49 2.75
N GLY A 63 1.86 14.06 2.73
CA GLY A 63 2.99 14.94 2.46
C GLY A 63 2.95 15.57 1.06
N PHE A 64 2.49 14.86 0.04
CA PHE A 64 2.49 15.37 -1.34
C PHE A 64 1.50 16.53 -1.55
N PRO A 65 0.21 16.43 -1.13
CA PRO A 65 -0.71 17.56 -1.18
C PRO A 65 -0.24 18.77 -0.36
N MET A 66 0.42 18.55 0.78
CA MET A 66 0.92 19.63 1.64
C MET A 66 2.03 20.43 0.94
N VAL A 67 2.99 19.75 0.31
CA VAL A 67 4.06 20.43 -0.46
C VAL A 67 3.47 21.14 -1.67
N PHE A 68 2.55 20.50 -2.39
CA PHE A 68 1.92 21.10 -3.58
C PHE A 68 1.13 22.36 -3.25
N THR A 69 0.26 22.30 -2.23
CA THR A 69 -0.52 23.47 -1.80
C THR A 69 0.38 24.59 -1.28
N ARG A 70 1.47 24.26 -0.56
CA ARG A 70 2.49 25.24 -0.14
C ARG A 70 3.16 25.94 -1.33
N ILE A 71 3.49 25.22 -2.39
CA ILE A 71 4.07 25.83 -3.60
C ILE A 71 3.04 26.77 -4.24
N LEU A 72 1.78 26.35 -4.36
CA LEU A 72 0.71 27.17 -4.93
C LEU A 72 0.48 28.47 -4.13
N THR A 73 0.51 28.41 -2.80
CA THR A 73 0.33 29.61 -1.96
C THR A 73 1.51 30.56 -2.04
N LEU A 74 2.75 30.05 -2.17
CA LEU A 74 3.95 30.87 -2.34
C LEU A 74 4.04 31.58 -3.69
N ASN A 75 3.30 31.11 -4.71
CA ASN A 75 3.27 31.72 -6.04
C ASN A 75 2.21 32.83 -6.19
N GLU A 76 1.51 33.20 -5.11
CA GLU A 76 0.49 34.28 -5.08
C GLU A 76 -0.48 34.25 -6.27
N LEU A 77 -0.94 33.06 -6.63
CA LEU A 77 -1.83 32.85 -7.78
C LEU A 77 -3.20 33.49 -7.54
N SER A 78 -3.88 33.88 -8.62
CA SER A 78 -5.29 34.25 -8.55
C SER A 78 -6.13 33.08 -8.00
N PRO A 79 -7.23 33.33 -7.27
CA PRO A 79 -8.05 32.27 -6.68
C PRO A 79 -8.51 31.23 -7.71
N THR A 80 -8.85 31.68 -8.93
CA THR A 80 -9.25 30.79 -10.02
C THR A 80 -8.14 29.85 -10.46
N ALA A 81 -6.91 30.37 -10.65
CA ALA A 81 -5.78 29.55 -11.04
C ALA A 81 -5.41 28.54 -9.94
N TYR A 82 -5.47 28.97 -8.67
CA TYR A 82 -5.24 28.10 -7.52
C TYR A 82 -6.16 26.87 -7.52
N TYR A 83 -7.48 27.07 -7.64
CA TYR A 83 -8.44 25.95 -7.65
C TYR A 83 -8.33 25.08 -8.90
N LEU A 84 -7.97 25.66 -10.06
CA LEU A 84 -7.81 24.91 -11.30
C LEU A 84 -6.60 23.97 -11.23
N TYR A 85 -5.46 24.43 -10.70
CA TYR A 85 -4.30 23.58 -10.44
C TYR A 85 -4.59 22.50 -9.40
N LEU A 86 -5.37 22.82 -8.35
CA LEU A 86 -5.77 21.85 -7.35
C LEU A 86 -6.70 20.77 -7.93
N LEU A 87 -7.64 21.14 -8.79
CA LEU A 87 -8.48 20.19 -9.52
C LEU A 87 -7.64 19.30 -10.44
N PHE A 88 -6.70 19.89 -11.19
CA PHE A 88 -5.80 19.16 -12.07
C PHE A 88 -4.96 18.12 -11.33
N TYR A 89 -4.41 18.47 -10.16
CA TYR A 89 -3.71 17.54 -9.28
C TYR A 89 -4.59 16.35 -8.89
N ASN A 90 -5.85 16.59 -8.48
CA ASN A 90 -6.77 15.53 -8.09
C ASN A 90 -7.13 14.60 -9.25
N VAL A 91 -7.29 15.14 -10.47
CA VAL A 91 -7.54 14.34 -11.67
C VAL A 91 -6.39 13.36 -11.91
N ILE A 92 -5.14 13.85 -11.88
CA ILE A 92 -3.96 12.99 -12.06
C ILE A 92 -3.87 11.93 -10.95
N TYR A 93 -4.21 12.28 -9.71
CA TYR A 93 -4.18 11.35 -8.57
C TYR A 93 -5.19 10.20 -8.73
N ILE A 94 -6.39 10.48 -9.25
CA ILE A 94 -7.46 9.47 -9.42
C ILE A 94 -7.17 8.51 -10.58
N VAL A 95 -6.47 8.95 -11.63
CA VAL A 95 -6.17 8.14 -12.83
C VAL A 95 -5.56 6.76 -12.50
N PRO A 96 -4.45 6.65 -11.75
CA PRO A 96 -3.88 5.34 -11.44
C PRO A 96 -4.80 4.49 -10.55
N LEU A 97 -5.52 5.11 -9.62
CA LEU A 97 -6.44 4.41 -8.74
C LEU A 97 -7.61 3.80 -9.52
N LEU A 98 -8.18 4.58 -10.45
CA LEU A 98 -9.23 4.14 -11.36
C LEU A 98 -8.75 3.02 -12.29
N LEU A 99 -7.52 3.12 -12.80
CA LEU A 99 -6.91 2.06 -13.60
C LEU A 99 -6.82 0.75 -12.81
N ILE A 100 -6.34 0.80 -11.56
CA ILE A 100 -6.26 -0.38 -10.67
C ILE A 100 -7.66 -0.98 -10.49
N VAL A 101 -8.66 -0.17 -10.15
CA VAL A 101 -10.04 -0.65 -9.94
C VAL A 101 -10.61 -1.30 -11.20
N ILE A 102 -10.43 -0.69 -12.38
CA ILE A 102 -10.89 -1.26 -13.66
C ILE A 102 -10.20 -2.60 -13.95
N VAL A 103 -8.88 -2.67 -13.79
CA VAL A 103 -8.12 -3.91 -14.02
C VAL A 103 -8.61 -5.01 -13.08
N PHE A 104 -8.82 -4.72 -11.79
CA PHE A 104 -9.31 -5.71 -10.84
C PHE A 104 -10.76 -6.11 -11.09
N ALA A 105 -11.64 -5.16 -11.42
CA ALA A 105 -13.05 -5.40 -11.71
C ALA A 105 -13.24 -6.26 -12.96
N THR A 106 -12.46 -5.99 -14.02
CA THR A 106 -12.51 -6.76 -15.28
C THR A 106 -11.81 -8.11 -15.16
N THR A 107 -10.75 -8.22 -14.36
CA THR A 107 -10.00 -9.49 -14.17
C THR A 107 -10.65 -10.42 -13.14
N LEU A 108 -11.72 -9.99 -12.44
CA LEU A 108 -12.49 -10.76 -11.45
C LEU A 108 -11.63 -11.50 -10.41
N GLY A 109 -10.43 -11.00 -10.12
CA GLY A 109 -9.51 -11.62 -9.17
C GLY A 109 -9.01 -13.02 -9.58
N ALA A 110 -8.94 -13.34 -10.88
CA ALA A 110 -8.44 -14.64 -11.38
C ALA A 110 -7.06 -15.01 -10.81
N LYS A 111 -6.24 -14.02 -10.42
CA LYS A 111 -5.00 -14.21 -9.65
C LYS A 111 -5.25 -14.07 -8.16
N LYS A 112 -5.37 -15.21 -7.48
CA LYS A 112 -5.27 -15.27 -6.02
C LYS A 112 -3.80 -15.08 -5.62
N LEU A 113 -3.53 -14.10 -4.76
CA LEU A 113 -2.21 -13.91 -4.17
C LEU A 113 -1.81 -15.17 -3.40
N GLN A 114 -0.73 -15.81 -3.83
CA GLN A 114 -0.17 -16.96 -3.11
C GLN A 114 0.48 -16.49 -1.80
N GLU A 115 0.58 -17.38 -0.81
CA GLU A 115 1.20 -17.06 0.49
C GLU A 115 2.60 -16.47 0.31
N ARG A 116 3.38 -17.00 -0.64
CA ARG A 116 4.70 -16.49 -0.98
C ARG A 116 4.67 -15.04 -1.47
N GLN A 117 3.74 -14.70 -2.36
CA GLN A 117 3.59 -13.34 -2.86
C GLN A 117 3.17 -12.39 -1.74
N GLY A 118 2.28 -12.84 -0.84
CA GLY A 118 1.89 -12.10 0.35
C GLY A 118 3.06 -11.84 1.30
N LYS A 119 3.95 -12.82 1.53
CA LYS A 119 5.19 -12.63 2.31
C LYS A 119 6.08 -11.56 1.69
N ILE A 120 6.37 -11.67 0.38
CA ILE A 120 7.20 -10.68 -0.33
C ILE A 120 6.59 -9.27 -0.21
N LEU A 121 5.27 -9.15 -0.36
CA LEU A 121 4.58 -7.86 -0.24
C LEU A 121 4.69 -7.27 1.17
N LYS A 122 4.64 -8.10 2.22
CA LYS A 122 4.90 -7.67 3.60
C LYS A 122 6.33 -7.16 3.77
N LEU A 123 7.33 -7.87 3.22
CA LEU A 123 8.72 -7.43 3.30
C LEU A 123 8.92 -6.08 2.61
N LEU A 124 8.39 -5.92 1.39
CA LEU A 124 8.45 -4.67 0.64
C LEU A 124 7.80 -3.52 1.41
N SER A 125 6.57 -3.71 1.90
CA SER A 125 5.85 -2.72 2.71
C SER A 125 6.64 -2.34 3.97
N GLY A 126 7.21 -3.34 4.66
CA GLY A 126 8.03 -3.11 5.83
C GLY A 126 9.30 -2.31 5.54
N MET A 127 9.96 -2.59 4.41
CA MET A 127 11.16 -1.88 3.97
C MET A 127 10.84 -0.43 3.57
N MET A 128 9.75 -0.21 2.83
CA MET A 128 9.29 1.14 2.48
C MET A 128 8.96 1.96 3.72
N MET A 129 8.22 1.40 4.69
CA MET A 129 7.91 2.09 5.94
C MET A 129 9.17 2.43 6.75
N LEU A 130 10.18 1.56 6.74
CA LEU A 130 11.45 1.80 7.41
C LEU A 130 12.23 2.94 6.72
N CYS A 131 12.34 2.90 5.39
CA CYS A 131 13.00 3.94 4.61
C CYS A 131 12.33 5.31 4.80
N LEU A 132 10.99 5.36 4.74
CA LEU A 132 10.22 6.59 4.97
C LEU A 132 10.35 7.09 6.41
N GLY A 133 10.23 6.19 7.39
CA GLY A 133 10.38 6.55 8.80
C GLY A 133 11.77 7.11 9.14
N LEU A 134 12.84 6.50 8.60
CA LEU A 134 14.19 7.02 8.76
C LEU A 134 14.38 8.39 8.09
N THR A 135 13.83 8.57 6.89
CA THR A 135 13.92 9.85 6.17
C THR A 135 13.25 10.97 6.96
N LEU A 136 12.06 10.70 7.53
CA LEU A 136 11.34 11.66 8.36
C LEU A 136 12.05 11.98 9.68
N LEU A 137 12.75 11.03 10.29
CA LEU A 137 13.52 11.24 11.52
C LEU A 137 14.82 12.02 11.29
N LEU A 138 15.47 11.83 10.15
CA LEU A 138 16.74 12.47 9.83
C LEU A 138 16.51 13.90 9.30
N GLU A 139 15.79 14.05 8.20
CA GLU A 139 15.56 15.34 7.56
C GLU A 139 14.33 15.27 6.65
N PRO A 140 13.14 15.75 7.09
CA PRO A 140 11.90 15.61 6.33
C PRO A 140 11.92 16.34 4.98
N ASN A 141 12.78 17.36 4.82
CA ASN A 141 12.95 18.11 3.58
C ASN A 141 13.44 17.24 2.41
N TRP A 142 14.04 16.08 2.68
CA TRP A 142 14.53 15.16 1.66
C TRP A 142 13.42 14.60 0.78
N LEU A 143 12.20 14.46 1.31
CA LEU A 143 11.05 13.98 0.55
C LEU A 143 10.57 14.97 -0.52
N ASN A 144 11.00 16.23 -0.47
CA ASN A 144 10.67 17.23 -1.49
C ASN A 144 11.47 17.01 -2.79
N ASN A 145 12.58 16.29 -2.74
CA ASN A 145 13.38 15.99 -3.92
C ASN A 145 12.90 14.68 -4.58
N ALA A 146 12.40 14.79 -5.82
CA ALA A 146 11.96 13.64 -6.60
C ALA A 146 13.05 12.56 -6.76
N GLY A 147 14.32 12.96 -6.85
CA GLY A 147 15.46 12.04 -6.91
C GLY A 147 15.58 11.17 -5.66
N ILE A 148 15.35 11.76 -4.47
CA ILE A 148 15.41 11.02 -3.21
C ILE A 148 14.24 10.04 -3.11
N ALA A 149 13.03 10.44 -3.51
CA ALA A 149 11.87 9.54 -3.54
C ALA A 149 12.12 8.31 -4.43
N ILE A 150 12.71 8.51 -5.62
CA ILE A 150 13.07 7.42 -6.54
C ILE A 150 14.15 6.52 -5.91
N ILE A 151 15.18 7.10 -5.27
CA ILE A 151 16.24 6.34 -4.60
C ILE A 151 15.65 5.50 -3.47
N LEU A 152 14.77 6.06 -2.63
CA LEU A 152 14.13 5.32 -1.53
C LEU A 152 13.33 4.13 -2.06
N LEU A 153 12.57 4.32 -3.15
CA LEU A 153 11.81 3.24 -3.79
C LEU A 153 12.73 2.18 -4.40
N ALA A 154 13.79 2.59 -5.10
CA ALA A 154 14.78 1.69 -5.68
C ALA A 154 15.51 0.88 -4.61
N VAL A 155 15.94 1.51 -3.51
CA VAL A 155 16.60 0.86 -2.38
C VAL A 155 15.65 -0.14 -1.71
N ALA A 156 14.39 0.23 -1.48
CA ALA A 156 13.41 -0.67 -0.89
C ALA A 156 13.16 -1.91 -1.77
N LEU A 157 13.04 -1.72 -3.09
CA LEU A 157 12.88 -2.81 -4.05
C LEU A 157 14.13 -3.70 -4.13
N LEU A 158 15.33 -3.10 -4.23
CA LEU A 158 16.59 -3.84 -4.29
C LEU A 158 16.85 -4.63 -3.01
N ALA A 159 16.62 -4.03 -1.84
CA ALA A 159 16.77 -4.72 -0.56
C ALA A 159 15.79 -5.89 -0.44
N THR A 160 14.53 -5.70 -0.85
CA THR A 160 13.53 -6.78 -0.89
C THR A 160 13.95 -7.87 -1.89
N TYR A 161 14.45 -7.50 -3.06
CA TYR A 161 14.90 -8.45 -4.07
C TYR A 161 16.11 -9.28 -3.60
N LEU A 162 17.14 -8.62 -3.06
CA LEU A 162 18.33 -9.27 -2.54
C LEU A 162 18.01 -10.22 -1.38
N THR A 163 17.19 -9.78 -0.43
CA THR A 163 16.76 -10.63 0.70
C THR A 163 15.99 -11.87 0.21
N THR A 164 15.04 -11.70 -0.72
CA THR A 164 14.27 -12.84 -1.27
C THR A 164 15.15 -13.81 -2.07
N ILE A 165 16.19 -13.32 -2.75
CA ILE A 165 17.15 -14.17 -3.49
C ILE A 165 18.09 -14.90 -2.54
N LEU A 166 18.64 -14.21 -1.55
CA LEU A 166 19.54 -14.82 -0.57
C LEU A 166 18.82 -15.94 0.19
N GLU A 167 17.58 -15.72 0.61
CA GLU A 167 16.76 -16.75 1.24
C GLU A 167 16.55 -17.95 0.31
N ARG A 168 16.18 -17.72 -0.96
CA ARG A 168 16.04 -18.81 -1.96
C ARG A 168 17.34 -19.58 -2.13
N ARG A 169 18.48 -18.90 -2.21
CA ARG A 169 19.80 -19.53 -2.38
C ARG A 169 20.22 -20.32 -1.14
N LEU A 170 19.93 -19.82 0.06
CA LEU A 170 20.26 -20.50 1.31
C LEU A 170 19.42 -21.77 1.50
N ILE A 171 18.10 -21.70 1.25
CA ILE A 171 17.21 -22.86 1.33
C ILE A 171 17.59 -23.91 0.27
N SER A 172 17.90 -23.49 -0.96
CA SER A 172 18.38 -24.39 -2.02
C SER A 172 19.69 -25.08 -1.67
N ARG A 173 20.62 -24.41 -0.98
CA ARG A 173 21.88 -25.01 -0.54
C ARG A 173 21.70 -25.97 0.63
N TYR A 174 20.74 -25.73 1.52
CA TYR A 174 20.42 -26.63 2.64
C TYR A 174 19.70 -27.90 2.17
N SER A 175 18.82 -27.79 1.17
CA SER A 175 18.08 -28.95 0.63
C SER A 175 18.92 -29.85 -0.30
N ALA A 176 20.10 -29.41 -0.73
CA ALA A 176 21.01 -30.15 -1.60
C ALA A 176 22.12 -30.90 -0.83
N LYS A 177 22.06 -30.88 0.51
CA LYS A 177 23.02 -31.50 1.42
C LYS A 177 22.27 -32.51 2.29
#